data_AF-A0A3D4TLW4-F1
#
_entry.id   AF-A0A3D4TLW4-F1
#
_cell.length_a   1.000
_cell.length_b   1.000
_cell.length_c   1.000
_cell.angle_alpha   90.00
_cell.angle_beta   90.00
_cell.angle_gamma   90.00
#
_symmetry.space_group_name_H-M   'P 1'
#
loop_
_entity.id
_entity.type
_entity.pdbx_description
1 polymer ?
#
loop_
_entity_poly.entity_id
_entity_poly.type
_entity_poly.pdbx_seq_one_letter_code
_entity_poly.pdbx_strand_id
1 'polypeptide(L)'
;KAPAPHATRDWKFYITREGWQSGSTLRWADLQEFCTLGNVPLSGDVYKLDCPLPKRIGQHVIYNTWQRSDSKEAFYTCMDVRFEGGGGVEPPPQWQDAGPVTARGALEEGTTLTLRVFNAQGNDLERPEVTLTAGQ
;
A
#
# COMPACT_ATOMS: atom_id res chain seq x y z
N LYS A 1 -11.03 -10.42 3.04
CA LYS A 1 -11.46 -11.67 3.70
C LYS A 1 -11.83 -11.34 5.14
N ALA A 2 -12.95 -11.85 5.64
CA ALA A 2 -13.42 -11.67 7.01
C ALA A 2 -13.26 -13.00 7.76
N PRO A 3 -12.21 -13.17 8.58
CA PRO A 3 -11.96 -14.43 9.28
C PRO A 3 -13.02 -14.72 10.35
N ALA A 4 -13.77 -13.71 10.79
CA ALA A 4 -14.94 -13.84 11.65
C ALA A 4 -16.09 -12.95 11.13
N PRO A 5 -17.34 -13.47 11.08
CA PRO A 5 -18.51 -12.65 10.77
C PRO A 5 -18.89 -11.78 11.96
N HIS A 6 -19.19 -10.50 11.71
CA HIS A 6 -19.63 -9.56 12.74
C HIS A 6 -20.85 -8.77 12.27
N ALA A 7 -21.73 -8.41 13.21
CA ALA A 7 -22.87 -7.54 12.93
C ALA A 7 -22.35 -6.15 12.51
N THR A 8 -22.73 -5.70 11.32
CA THR A 8 -22.18 -4.50 10.70
C THR A 8 -23.15 -3.33 10.82
N ARG A 9 -22.65 -2.19 11.29
CA ARG A 9 -23.38 -0.92 11.24
C ARG A 9 -23.21 -0.26 9.88
N ASP A 10 -21.96 0.05 9.55
CA ASP A 10 -21.59 0.74 8.32
C ASP A 10 -20.16 0.42 7.89
N TRP A 11 -19.93 0.67 6.60
CA TRP A 11 -18.61 0.83 6.00
C TRP A 11 -18.48 2.27 5.55
N LYS A 12 -17.37 2.92 5.86
CA LYS A 12 -17.05 4.22 5.30
C LYS A 12 -15.71 4.18 4.61
N PHE A 13 -15.67 4.79 3.44
CA PHE A 13 -14.46 4.92 2.64
C PHE A 13 -14.09 6.37 2.48
N TYR A 14 -12.81 6.61 2.70
CA TYR A 14 -12.16 7.88 2.55
C TYR A 14 -11.03 7.73 1.54
N ILE A 15 -10.68 8.81 0.88
CA ILE A 15 -9.50 8.88 0.03
C ILE A 15 -8.69 10.12 0.40
N THR A 16 -7.37 10.07 0.20
CA THR A 16 -6.55 11.26 0.32
C THR A 16 -7.02 12.35 -0.66
N ARG A 17 -6.95 13.60 -0.20
CA ARG A 17 -7.26 14.78 -1.00
C ARG A 17 -6.27 14.92 -2.16
N GLU A 18 -6.72 15.62 -3.20
CA GLU A 18 -5.84 15.98 -4.32
C GLU A 18 -4.65 16.80 -3.81
N GLY A 19 -3.45 16.51 -4.32
CA GLY A 19 -2.22 17.15 -3.86
C GLY A 19 -1.63 16.62 -2.54
N TRP A 20 -2.18 15.55 -1.97
CA TRP A 20 -1.56 14.86 -0.84
C TRP A 20 -0.17 14.29 -1.22
N GLN A 21 0.82 14.47 -0.35
CA GLN A 21 2.18 14.01 -0.59
C GLN A 21 2.38 12.55 -0.14
N SER A 22 2.66 11.67 -1.09
CA SER A 22 2.98 10.26 -0.81
C SER A 22 4.22 10.13 0.09
N GLY A 23 4.17 9.20 1.06
CA GLY A 23 5.24 8.97 2.04
C GLY A 23 5.17 9.85 3.28
N SER A 24 4.25 10.82 3.34
CA SER A 24 3.96 11.56 4.57
C SER A 24 3.07 10.77 5.53
N THR A 25 3.13 11.08 6.83
CA THR A 25 2.22 10.49 7.82
C THR A 25 0.78 10.88 7.51
N LEU A 26 -0.09 9.87 7.31
CA LEU A 26 -1.50 10.08 7.02
C LEU A 26 -2.26 10.64 8.22
N ARG A 27 -3.06 11.70 8.01
CA ARG A 27 -3.91 12.34 9.03
C ARG A 27 -5.35 12.41 8.56
N TRP A 28 -6.28 12.51 9.51
CA TRP A 28 -7.71 12.69 9.20
C TRP A 28 -8.00 13.92 8.32
N ALA A 29 -7.23 15.00 8.49
CA ALA A 29 -7.38 16.20 7.66
C ALA A 29 -7.04 15.96 6.18
N ASP A 30 -6.19 14.97 5.89
CA ASP A 30 -5.81 14.59 4.52
C ASP A 30 -6.90 13.80 3.81
N LEU A 31 -7.89 13.29 4.56
CA LEU A 31 -8.91 12.37 4.07
C LEU A 31 -10.22 13.09 3.73
N GLN A 32 -10.89 12.60 2.70
CA GLN A 32 -12.23 12.98 2.30
C GLN A 32 -13.09 11.71 2.15
N GLU A 33 -14.24 11.65 2.85
CA GLU A 33 -15.21 10.57 2.67
C GLU A 33 -15.77 10.63 1.24
N PHE A 34 -15.86 9.48 0.57
CA PHE A 34 -16.45 9.38 -0.78
C PHE A 34 -17.53 8.31 -0.91
N CYS A 35 -17.62 7.38 0.04
CA CYS A 35 -18.63 6.33 0.03
C CYS A 35 -18.97 5.91 1.45
N THR A 36 -20.26 5.72 1.71
CA THR A 36 -20.78 5.08 2.92
C THR A 36 -21.74 3.97 2.49
N LEU A 37 -21.55 2.78 3.03
CA LEU A 37 -22.42 1.62 2.84
C LEU A 37 -22.99 1.18 4.19
N GLY A 38 -24.22 0.66 4.21
CA GLY A 38 -24.81 0.05 5.41
C GLY A 38 -24.31 -1.37 5.65
N ASN A 39 -25.17 -2.23 6.19
CA ASN A 39 -24.88 -3.65 6.35
C ASN A 39 -24.88 -4.38 4.98
N VAL A 40 -23.69 -4.63 4.43
CA VAL A 40 -23.52 -5.46 3.23
C VAL A 40 -23.37 -6.92 3.63
N PRO A 41 -24.20 -7.85 3.11
CA PRO A 41 -24.10 -9.27 3.45
C PRO A 41 -22.75 -9.89 3.11
N LEU A 42 -22.24 -10.75 3.99
CA LEU A 42 -21.05 -11.55 3.74
C LEU A 42 -21.34 -12.62 2.68
N SER A 43 -20.45 -12.74 1.68
CA SER A 43 -20.53 -13.77 0.63
C SER A 43 -19.36 -14.73 0.81
N GLY A 44 -19.64 -15.92 1.36
CA GLY A 44 -18.58 -16.84 1.79
C GLY A 44 -17.77 -16.24 2.94
N ASP A 45 -16.48 -15.98 2.72
CA ASP A 45 -15.56 -15.31 3.64
C ASP A 45 -15.14 -13.91 3.16
N VAL A 46 -15.87 -13.32 2.20
CA VAL A 46 -15.55 -12.01 1.60
C VAL A 46 -16.76 -11.08 1.54
N TYR A 47 -16.56 -9.82 1.91
CA TYR A 47 -17.51 -8.74 1.61
C TYR A 47 -17.21 -8.17 0.23
N LYS A 48 -18.25 -8.04 -0.60
CA LYS A 48 -18.19 -7.37 -1.90
C LYS A 48 -18.80 -5.98 -1.74
N LEU A 49 -17.96 -4.97 -1.65
CA LEU A 49 -18.34 -3.59 -1.38
C LEU A 49 -18.22 -2.79 -2.68
N ASP A 50 -19.34 -2.22 -3.15
CA ASP A 50 -19.39 -1.45 -4.38
C ASP A 50 -19.45 0.04 -4.04
N CYS A 51 -18.42 0.77 -4.46
CA CYS A 51 -18.29 2.21 -4.23
C CYS A 51 -17.72 2.87 -5.49
N PRO A 52 -18.39 3.90 -6.05
CA PRO A 52 -17.83 4.65 -7.16
C PRO A 52 -16.60 5.43 -6.69
N LEU A 53 -15.46 5.20 -7.36
CA LEU A 53 -14.23 5.90 -7.02
C LEU A 53 -14.28 7.36 -7.53
N PRO A 54 -13.82 8.33 -6.72
CA PRO A 54 -13.70 9.71 -7.16
C PRO A 54 -12.57 9.85 -8.19
N LYS A 55 -12.64 10.90 -9.02
CA LYS A 55 -11.56 11.25 -9.94
C LYS A 55 -10.34 11.73 -9.15
N ARG A 56 -9.18 11.15 -9.44
CA ARG A 56 -7.86 11.42 -8.85
C ARG A 56 -6.76 11.14 -9.89
N ILE A 57 -5.53 11.55 -9.61
CA ILE A 57 -4.35 11.21 -10.42
C ILE A 57 -3.14 10.95 -9.52
N GLY A 58 -2.31 9.98 -9.89
CA GLY A 58 -1.11 9.64 -9.13
C GLY A 58 -1.43 8.81 -7.89
N GLN A 59 -0.53 8.85 -6.91
CA GLN A 59 -0.55 7.97 -5.74
C GLN A 59 -1.47 8.51 -4.64
N HIS A 60 -2.35 7.64 -4.14
CA HIS A 60 -3.31 7.95 -3.08
C HIS A 60 -3.46 6.79 -2.10
N VAL A 61 -4.06 7.08 -0.95
CA VAL A 61 -4.51 6.05 0.00
C VAL A 61 -6.02 6.08 0.07
N ILE A 62 -6.65 4.92 -0.09
CA ILE A 62 -8.03 4.69 0.32
C ILE A 62 -8.01 4.15 1.74
N TYR A 63 -8.79 4.76 2.62
CA TYR A 63 -8.93 4.36 4.01
C TYR A 63 -10.36 3.88 4.25
N ASN A 64 -10.51 2.67 4.81
CA ASN A 64 -11.79 2.07 5.12
C ASN A 64 -11.98 1.96 6.64
N THR A 65 -13.17 2.32 7.12
CA THR A 65 -13.66 1.97 8.46
C THR A 65 -14.82 0.99 8.37
N TRP A 66 -14.67 -0.18 8.98
CA TRP A 66 -15.76 -1.13 9.20
C TRP A 66 -16.22 -1.05 10.65
N GLN A 67 -17.40 -0.49 10.89
CA GLN A 67 -17.93 -0.34 12.23
C GLN A 67 -18.92 -1.45 12.55
N ARG A 68 -18.72 -2.09 13.71
CA ARG A 68 -19.68 -3.06 14.25
C ARG A 68 -20.93 -2.38 14.82
N SER A 69 -22.08 -3.03 14.69
CA SER A 69 -23.34 -2.55 15.27
C SER A 69 -23.59 -3.05 16.69
N ASP A 70 -22.94 -4.13 17.09
CA ASP A 70 -23.08 -4.83 18.37
C ASP A 70 -21.97 -4.49 19.37
N SER A 71 -21.02 -3.62 18.99
CA SER A 71 -19.85 -3.23 19.77
C SER A 71 -19.37 -1.83 19.37
N LYS A 72 -18.54 -1.21 20.23
CA LYS A 72 -17.80 0.02 19.90
C LYS A 72 -16.57 -0.23 19.01
N GLU A 73 -16.20 -1.49 18.79
CA GLU A 73 -15.05 -1.87 17.96
C GLU A 73 -15.25 -1.54 16.48
N ALA A 74 -14.18 -1.07 15.82
CA ALA A 74 -14.12 -0.84 14.39
C ALA A 74 -12.79 -1.33 13.82
N PHE A 75 -12.82 -1.80 12.57
CA PHE A 75 -11.63 -2.20 11.83
C PHE A 75 -11.24 -1.10 10.85
N TYR A 76 -9.94 -0.85 10.75
CA TYR A 76 -9.36 0.22 9.94
C TYR A 76 -8.40 -0.38 8.93
N THR A 77 -8.49 0.00 7.66
CA THR A 77 -7.64 -0.55 6.60
C THR A 77 -7.19 0.54 5.64
N CYS A 78 -5.88 0.61 5.41
CA CYS A 78 -5.28 1.43 4.35
C CYS A 78 -5.10 0.58 3.08
N MET A 79 -5.37 1.17 1.93
CA MET A 79 -5.15 0.60 0.61
C MET A 79 -4.37 1.62 -0.23
N ASP A 80 -3.15 1.29 -0.61
CA ASP A 80 -2.34 2.11 -1.51
C ASP A 80 -2.81 1.90 -2.95
N VAL A 81 -3.12 3.00 -3.64
CA VAL A 81 -3.65 2.99 -5.01
C VAL A 81 -2.96 4.03 -5.87
N ARG A 82 -2.95 3.81 -7.19
CA ARG A 82 -2.49 4.79 -8.17
C ARG A 82 -3.55 4.99 -9.24
N PHE A 83 -3.95 6.25 -9.46
CA PHE A 83 -4.93 6.62 -10.48
C PHE A 83 -4.21 7.12 -11.73
N GLU A 84 -4.49 6.50 -12.88
CA GLU A 84 -3.77 6.77 -14.15
C GLU A 84 -4.54 7.71 -15.10
N GLY A 85 -5.50 8.49 -14.58
CA GLY A 85 -6.15 9.57 -15.34
C GLY A 85 -7.02 9.15 -16.54
N GLY A 86 -7.28 7.85 -16.73
CA GLY A 86 -8.20 7.34 -17.76
C GLY A 86 -7.55 6.97 -19.11
N GLY A 87 -6.22 6.93 -19.20
CA GLY A 87 -5.48 6.58 -20.42
C GLY A 87 -5.30 5.08 -20.70
N GLY A 88 -5.99 4.22 -19.96
CA GLY A 88 -5.66 2.79 -19.86
C GLY A 88 -4.83 2.51 -18.60
N VAL A 89 -4.95 1.29 -18.09
CA VAL A 89 -4.14 0.81 -16.97
C VAL A 89 -2.86 0.26 -17.58
N GLU A 90 -1.74 0.95 -17.46
CA GLU A 90 -0.46 0.30 -17.66
C GLU A 90 -0.22 -0.52 -16.39
N PRO A 91 -0.15 -1.86 -16.47
CA PRO A 91 0.16 -2.65 -15.29
C PRO A 91 1.45 -2.09 -14.68
N PRO A 92 1.55 -1.93 -13.34
CA PRO A 92 2.83 -1.57 -12.76
C PRO A 92 3.88 -2.55 -13.27
N PRO A 93 5.12 -2.10 -13.55
CA PRO A 93 6.19 -2.99 -13.98
C PRO A 93 6.24 -4.18 -13.01
N GLN A 94 6.23 -5.38 -13.58
CA GLN A 94 6.31 -6.60 -12.80
C GLN A 94 7.70 -6.67 -12.17
N TRP A 95 7.80 -6.32 -10.89
CA TRP A 95 9.02 -6.50 -10.14
C TRP A 95 9.21 -7.99 -9.86
N GLN A 96 10.33 -8.53 -10.29
CA GLN A 96 10.78 -9.85 -9.87
C GLN A 96 11.61 -9.66 -8.59
N ASP A 97 11.16 -10.25 -7.49
CA ASP A 97 11.95 -10.29 -6.27
C ASP A 97 13.23 -11.12 -6.54
N ALA A 98 14.38 -10.48 -6.42
CA ALA A 98 15.70 -11.11 -6.57
C ALA A 98 16.23 -11.67 -5.24
N GLY A 99 15.46 -11.55 -4.16
CA GLY A 99 15.81 -11.97 -2.81
C GLY A 99 16.40 -10.84 -1.97
N PRO A 100 16.42 -11.04 -0.63
CA PRO A 100 16.96 -10.05 0.29
C PRO A 100 18.49 -9.98 0.23
N VAL A 101 19.04 -8.79 0.50
CA VAL A 101 20.47 -8.63 0.80
C VAL A 101 20.68 -8.93 2.29
N THR A 102 21.34 -10.05 2.59
CA THR A 102 21.57 -10.49 3.97
C THR A 102 23.03 -10.35 4.35
N ALA A 103 23.32 -9.57 5.40
CA ALA A 103 24.64 -9.56 6.01
C ALA A 103 24.86 -10.87 6.78
N ARG A 104 26.05 -11.48 6.65
CA ARG A 104 26.44 -12.70 7.39
C ARG A 104 27.08 -12.40 8.75
N GLY A 105 27.03 -11.15 9.19
CA GLY A 105 27.63 -10.66 10.42
C GLY A 105 27.54 -9.14 10.49
N ALA A 106 28.02 -8.55 11.59
CA ALA A 106 28.20 -7.11 11.69
C ALA A 106 29.22 -6.65 10.64
N LEU A 107 28.95 -5.50 10.03
CA LEU A 107 29.83 -4.86 9.08
C LEU A 107 30.35 -3.57 9.71
N GLU A 108 31.63 -3.29 9.52
CA GLU A 108 32.26 -2.09 10.07
C GLU A 108 31.83 -0.84 9.31
N GLU A 109 31.76 0.29 10.02
CA GLU A 109 31.59 1.60 9.39
C GLU A 109 32.68 1.84 8.33
N GLY A 110 32.30 2.40 7.19
CA GLY A 110 33.21 2.59 6.06
C GLY A 110 33.29 1.39 5.11
N THR A 111 32.63 0.27 5.40
CA THR A 111 32.49 -0.83 4.44
C THR A 111 31.73 -0.37 3.20
N THR A 112 32.28 -0.57 2.00
CA THR A 112 31.56 -0.35 0.75
C THR A 112 30.87 -1.64 0.31
N LEU A 113 29.55 -1.60 0.22
CA LEU A 113 28.71 -2.63 -0.38
C LEU A 113 28.48 -2.30 -1.85
N THR A 114 28.75 -3.27 -2.73
CA THR A 114 28.46 -3.16 -4.15
C THR A 114 27.34 -4.14 -4.51
N LEU A 115 26.22 -3.63 -5.02
CA LEU A 115 25.22 -4.47 -5.69
C LEU A 115 25.67 -4.66 -7.13
N ARG A 116 25.70 -5.91 -7.62
CA ARG A 116 26.00 -6.20 -9.04
C ARG A 116 24.77 -6.78 -9.71
N VAL A 117 24.26 -6.06 -10.70
CA VAL A 117 23.12 -6.48 -11.52
C VAL A 117 23.64 -7.11 -12.79
N PHE A 118 23.19 -8.33 -13.11
CA PHE A 118 23.65 -9.06 -14.29
C PHE A 118 22.53 -9.23 -15.32
N ASN A 119 22.87 -9.16 -16.60
CA ASN A 119 21.96 -9.57 -17.67
C ASN A 119 21.92 -11.10 -17.85
N ALA A 120 21.06 -11.57 -18.74
CA ALA A 120 20.90 -13.00 -19.04
C ALA A 120 22.19 -13.68 -19.56
N GLN A 121 23.16 -12.92 -20.05
CA GLN A 121 24.47 -13.41 -20.52
C GLN A 121 25.53 -13.38 -19.41
N GLY A 122 25.19 -12.93 -18.20
CA GLY A 122 26.12 -12.82 -17.07
C GLY A 122 27.00 -11.57 -17.11
N ASN A 123 26.70 -10.59 -17.97
CA ASN A 123 27.42 -9.31 -18.00
C ASN A 123 26.83 -8.36 -16.96
N ASP A 124 27.67 -7.55 -16.32
CA ASP A 124 27.20 -6.48 -15.44
C ASP A 124 26.43 -5.42 -16.23
N LEU A 125 25.22 -5.12 -15.78
CA LEU A 125 24.39 -4.00 -16.23
C LEU A 125 24.59 -2.77 -15.36
N GLU A 126 24.58 -2.96 -14.04
CA GLU A 126 24.69 -1.88 -13.07
C GLU A 126 25.50 -2.33 -11.85
N ARG A 127 26.20 -1.36 -11.24
CA ARG A 127 27.03 -1.56 -10.04
C ARG A 127 26.87 -0.43 -9.03
N PRO A 128 25.68 -0.21 -8.45
CA PRO A 128 25.53 0.80 -7.42
C PRO A 128 26.30 0.39 -6.16
N GLU A 129 26.93 1.39 -5.53
CA GLU A 129 27.73 1.24 -4.33
C GLU A 129 27.14 2.07 -3.19
N VAL A 130 27.23 1.55 -1.98
CA VAL A 130 26.90 2.28 -0.76
C VAL A 130 27.97 2.03 0.29
N THR A 131 28.50 3.10 0.88
CA THR A 131 29.41 3.00 2.02
C THR A 131 28.61 3.08 3.31
N LEU A 132 28.79 2.09 4.19
CA LEU A 132 28.08 2.03 5.46
C LEU A 132 28.50 3.17 6.38
N THR A 133 27.49 3.81 6.97
CA THR A 133 27.63 4.80 8.05
C THR A 133 27.15 4.18 9.36
N ALA A 134 27.53 4.78 10.49
CA ALA A 134 27.09 4.32 11.80
C ALA A 134 25.55 4.17 11.88
N GLY A 135 25.08 2.96 12.23
CA GLY A 135 23.65 2.65 12.42
C GLY A 135 22.93 2.03 11.22
N GLN A 136 23.64 1.71 10.14
CA GLN A 136 23.20 0.87 9.02
C GLN A 136 23.73 -0.55 9.17
#